data_AF-A0A0G9H767-F1
#
_entry.id   AF-A0A0G9H767-F1
#
_cell.length_a   1.000
_cell.length_b   1.000
_cell.length_c   1.000
_cell.angle_alpha   90.00
_cell.angle_beta   90.00
_cell.angle_gamma   90.00
#
_symmetry.space_group_name_H-M   'P 1'
#
loop_
_entity.id
_entity.type
_entity.pdbx_description
1 polymer ?
#
loop_
_entity_poly.entity_id
_entity_poly.type
_entity_poly.pdbx_seq_one_letter_code
_entity_poly.pdbx_strand_id
1 'polypeptide(L)'
;MKSLLRIAVVTALMLGTSAVFAAEVTPVGTWKTIDDETGKPKSIVKITDEGGELKATVLEVLQSDEGPHPICKNCDGERKDKPVEGMNIMWGVHKDGDIWDGGKILDPKTGKIYKVKLQPSEDGSKLTVRGYIGFSLLGRSQEWQRQP
;
A
#
# COMPACT_ATOMS: atom_id res chain seq x y z
N MET A 1 -54.28 -27.72 -52.50
CA MET A 1 -53.62 -26.49 -52.99
C MET A 1 -53.01 -25.79 -51.78
N LYS A 2 -51.67 -25.77 -51.69
CA LYS A 2 -50.83 -24.54 -51.70
C LYS A 2 -51.32 -23.54 -50.64
N SER A 3 -50.58 -23.20 -49.59
CA SER A 3 -49.20 -22.71 -49.65
C SER A 3 -48.57 -22.70 -48.24
N LEU A 4 -47.29 -23.05 -48.22
CA LEU A 4 -46.30 -22.72 -47.19
C LEU A 4 -46.34 -21.21 -46.87
N LEU A 5 -46.04 -20.78 -45.64
CA LEU A 5 -45.08 -19.69 -45.38
C LEU A 5 -44.82 -19.41 -43.87
N ARG A 6 -43.52 -19.50 -43.54
CA ARG A 6 -42.71 -18.73 -42.57
C ARG A 6 -42.92 -18.93 -41.07
N ILE A 7 -42.09 -19.86 -40.58
CA ILE A 7 -41.50 -19.86 -39.25
C ILE A 7 -40.78 -18.52 -39.02
N ALA A 8 -41.17 -17.79 -37.97
CA ALA A 8 -40.37 -16.71 -37.40
C ALA A 8 -40.09 -17.06 -35.93
N VAL A 9 -38.99 -17.78 -35.69
CA VAL A 9 -38.44 -17.97 -34.35
C VAL A 9 -37.68 -16.68 -34.01
N VAL A 10 -38.26 -15.84 -33.16
CA VAL A 10 -37.58 -14.69 -32.58
C VAL A 10 -36.79 -15.19 -31.38
N THR A 11 -35.55 -15.59 -31.61
CA THR A 11 -34.60 -15.88 -30.53
C THR A 11 -34.12 -14.55 -29.96
N ALA A 12 -34.72 -14.12 -28.85
CA ALA A 12 -34.23 -12.96 -28.10
C ALA A 12 -32.90 -13.32 -27.43
N LEU A 13 -31.79 -12.90 -28.04
CA LEU A 13 -30.45 -13.02 -27.50
C LEU A 13 -30.30 -12.03 -26.34
N MET A 14 -30.51 -12.49 -25.10
CA MET A 14 -30.16 -11.72 -23.91
C MET A 14 -28.64 -11.60 -23.81
N LEU A 15 -28.11 -10.48 -24.30
CA LEU A 15 -26.74 -10.05 -24.03
C LEU A 15 -26.63 -9.67 -22.55
N GLY A 16 -26.29 -10.66 -21.72
CA GLY A 16 -25.84 -10.41 -20.35
C GLY A 16 -24.49 -9.69 -20.40
N THR A 17 -24.49 -8.36 -20.26
CA THR A 17 -23.26 -7.59 -20.02
C THR A 17 -22.80 -7.84 -18.60
N SER A 18 -21.91 -8.81 -18.42
CA SER A 18 -21.15 -8.94 -17.18
C SER A 18 -20.28 -7.68 -17.05
N ALA A 19 -20.62 -6.79 -16.12
CA ALA A 19 -19.74 -5.70 -15.75
C ALA A 19 -18.46 -6.32 -15.17
N VAL A 20 -17.37 -6.27 -15.96
CA VAL A 20 -16.03 -6.60 -15.47
C VAL A 20 -15.61 -5.43 -14.58
N PHE A 21 -15.88 -5.54 -13.27
CA PHE A 21 -15.26 -4.64 -12.31
C PHE A 21 -13.77 -4.94 -12.31
N ALA A 22 -12.98 -4.06 -12.93
CA ALA A 22 -11.54 -4.08 -12.76
C ALA A 22 -11.26 -3.91 -11.25
N ALA A 23 -10.53 -4.84 -10.66
CA ALA A 23 -10.10 -4.71 -9.29
C ALA A 23 -9.25 -3.44 -9.18
N GLU A 24 -9.66 -2.52 -8.32
CA GLU A 24 -8.90 -1.30 -8.08
C GLU A 24 -7.55 -1.65 -7.44
N VAL A 25 -6.47 -1.14 -8.00
CA VAL A 25 -5.13 -1.32 -7.41
C VAL A 25 -5.02 -0.43 -6.18
N THR A 26 -4.84 -1.06 -5.01
CA THR A 26 -4.74 -0.34 -3.73
C THR A 26 -3.39 -0.57 -3.05
N PRO A 27 -2.96 0.29 -2.11
CA PRO A 27 -1.80 0.03 -1.27
C PRO A 27 -1.99 -1.13 -0.28
N VAL A 28 -3.22 -1.63 -0.05
CA VAL A 28 -3.49 -2.70 0.93
C VAL A 28 -2.76 -3.98 0.51
N GLY A 29 -2.10 -4.62 1.48
CA GLY A 29 -1.35 -5.86 1.27
C GLY A 29 -0.03 -5.89 2.02
N THR A 30 0.78 -6.89 1.70
CA THR A 30 2.09 -7.10 2.31
C THR A 30 3.19 -6.66 1.34
N TRP A 31 4.20 -5.99 1.87
CA TRP A 31 5.23 -5.30 1.12
C TRP A 31 6.61 -5.56 1.69
N LYS A 32 7.60 -5.75 0.82
CA LYS A 32 9.00 -5.74 1.17
C LYS A 32 9.56 -4.34 0.91
N THR A 33 10.09 -3.71 1.94
CA THR A 33 10.67 -2.38 1.84
C THR A 33 12.12 -2.47 1.37
N ILE A 34 12.51 -1.58 0.46
CA ILE A 34 13.89 -1.47 -0.02
C ILE A 34 14.52 -0.23 0.59
N ASP A 35 15.70 -0.39 1.19
CA ASP A 35 16.50 0.73 1.65
C ASP A 35 17.03 1.52 0.44
N ASP A 36 16.68 2.80 0.35
CA ASP A 36 16.97 3.62 -0.83
C ASP A 36 18.43 4.07 -0.93
N GLU A 37 19.24 3.89 0.12
CA GLU A 37 20.68 4.18 0.11
C GLU A 37 21.49 2.96 -0.31
N THR A 38 21.09 1.77 0.15
CA THR A 38 21.86 0.52 -0.03
C THR A 38 21.25 -0.43 -1.05
N GLY A 39 19.99 -0.25 -1.43
CA GLY A 39 19.24 -1.14 -2.33
C GLY A 39 18.87 -2.49 -1.73
N LYS A 40 19.10 -2.70 -0.42
CA LYS A 40 18.87 -4.00 0.24
C LYS A 40 17.46 -4.10 0.83
N PRO A 41 16.88 -5.32 0.92
CA PRO A 41 15.66 -5.54 1.67
C PRO A 41 15.82 -5.16 3.15
N LYS A 42 14.90 -4.37 3.68
CA LYS A 42 14.96 -3.87 5.06
C LYS A 42 13.93 -4.52 5.97
N SER A 43 12.67 -4.60 5.54
CA SER A 43 11.56 -5.10 6.37
C SER A 43 10.42 -5.67 5.51
N ILE A 44 9.58 -6.48 6.13
CA ILE A 44 8.25 -6.83 5.63
C ILE A 44 7.21 -5.98 6.39
N VAL A 45 6.35 -5.30 5.65
CA VAL A 45 5.33 -4.38 6.19
C VAL A 45 3.96 -4.76 5.63
N LYS A 46 2.94 -4.78 6.49
CA LYS A 46 1.55 -4.99 6.10
C LYS A 46 0.77 -3.70 6.18
N ILE A 47 0.12 -3.33 5.08
CA ILE A 47 -0.83 -2.23 5.01
C ILE A 47 -2.25 -2.79 5.11
N THR A 48 -3.05 -2.24 6.02
CA THR A 48 -4.47 -2.58 6.21
C THR A 48 -5.34 -1.34 6.04
N ASP A 49 -6.58 -1.56 5.61
CA ASP A 49 -7.62 -0.54 5.56
C ASP A 49 -8.58 -0.74 6.74
N GLU A 50 -8.70 0.28 7.59
CA GLU A 50 -9.62 0.34 8.71
C GLU A 50 -10.64 1.46 8.50
N GLY A 51 -11.70 1.16 7.74
CA GLY A 51 -12.80 2.10 7.53
C GLY A 51 -12.43 3.28 6.62
N GLY A 52 -11.56 3.07 5.64
CA GLY A 52 -11.06 4.07 4.70
C GLY A 52 -9.78 4.77 5.14
N GLU A 53 -9.25 4.43 6.32
CA GLU A 53 -7.94 4.88 6.81
C GLU A 53 -6.92 3.75 6.69
N LEU A 54 -5.82 4.00 5.99
CA LEU A 54 -4.73 3.04 5.88
C LEU A 54 -3.76 3.13 7.05
N LYS A 55 -3.38 1.96 7.56
CA LYS A 55 -2.33 1.77 8.57
C LYS A 55 -1.26 0.82 8.06
N ALA A 56 0.00 0.99 8.50
CA ALA A 56 1.08 0.06 8.14
C ALA A 56 1.82 -0.46 9.37
N THR A 57 1.89 -1.78 9.50
CA THR A 57 2.57 -2.47 10.61
C THR A 57 3.79 -3.23 10.10
N VAL A 58 4.92 -3.10 10.77
CA VAL A 58 6.10 -3.92 10.48
C VAL A 58 5.85 -5.34 10.95
N LEU A 59 5.90 -6.31 10.05
CA LEU A 59 5.76 -7.72 10.38
C LEU A 59 7.10 -8.34 10.77
N GLU A 60 8.16 -7.97 10.07
CA GLU A 60 9.50 -8.57 10.21
C GLU A 60 10.58 -7.57 9.82
N VAL A 61 11.69 -7.54 10.57
CA VAL A 61 12.91 -6.81 10.17
C VAL A 61 13.90 -7.78 9.53
N LEU A 62 14.19 -7.56 8.25
CA LEU A 62 15.11 -8.41 7.47
C LEU A 62 16.57 -7.99 7.64
N GLN A 63 16.81 -6.69 7.76
CA GLN A 63 18.16 -6.13 7.92
C GLN A 63 18.13 -4.88 8.80
N SER A 64 19.05 -4.83 9.77
CA SER A 64 19.22 -3.71 10.69
C SER A 64 20.66 -3.66 11.22
N ASP A 65 21.18 -2.46 11.40
CA ASP A 65 22.49 -2.21 12.01
C ASP A 65 22.48 -2.49 13.53
N GLU A 66 21.29 -2.65 14.12
CA GLU A 66 21.08 -2.88 15.56
C GLU A 66 20.79 -4.35 15.91
N GLY A 67 20.90 -5.27 14.93
CA GLY A 67 20.61 -6.70 15.12
C GLY A 67 19.19 -7.11 14.69
N PRO A 68 18.80 -8.39 14.88
CA PRO A 68 17.60 -8.99 14.26
C PRO A 68 16.27 -8.44 14.78
N HIS A 69 16.21 -8.01 16.04
CA HIS A 69 14.99 -7.48 16.67
C HIS A 69 15.25 -6.09 17.24
N PRO A 70 15.40 -5.06 16.38
CA PRO A 70 15.69 -3.72 16.85
C PRO A 70 14.50 -3.15 17.62
N ILE A 71 14.80 -2.24 18.55
CA ILE A 71 13.82 -1.42 19.25
C ILE A 71 13.93 0.03 18.76
N CYS A 72 12.84 0.79 18.80
CA CYS A 72 12.89 2.19 18.42
C CYS A 72 13.41 3.09 19.57
N LYS A 73 14.73 3.16 19.74
CA LYS A 73 15.39 3.96 20.79
C LYS A 73 15.14 5.46 20.63
N ASN A 74 15.04 5.91 19.38
CA ASN A 74 14.86 7.32 19.03
C ASN A 74 13.39 7.74 18.96
N CYS A 75 12.44 6.80 19.12
CA CYS A 75 11.02 7.13 19.16
C CYS A 75 10.64 7.83 20.47
N ASP A 76 9.55 8.58 20.40
CA ASP A 76 8.92 9.21 21.55
C ASP A 76 7.65 8.46 21.99
N GLY A 77 7.18 8.78 23.20
CA GLY A 77 5.91 8.30 23.75
C GLY A 77 5.82 6.79 23.85
N GLU A 78 4.67 6.23 23.49
CA GLU A 78 4.37 4.79 23.62
C GLU A 78 5.25 3.90 22.74
N ARG A 79 5.91 4.47 21.72
CA ARG A 79 6.78 3.74 20.78
C ARG A 79 8.24 3.72 21.23
N LYS A 80 8.60 4.51 22.25
CA LYS A 80 9.96 4.56 22.78
C LYS A 80 10.36 3.22 23.38
N ASP A 81 11.55 2.75 23.01
CA ASP A 81 12.15 1.49 23.48
C ASP A 81 11.24 0.26 23.24
N LYS A 82 10.32 0.35 22.28
CA LYS A 82 9.48 -0.78 21.85
C LYS A 82 10.08 -1.50 20.64
N PRO A 83 9.84 -2.82 20.50
CA PRO A 83 10.20 -3.56 19.30
C PRO A 83 9.67 -2.88 18.04
N VAL A 84 10.49 -2.85 16.99
CA VAL A 84 10.06 -2.36 15.67
C VAL A 84 9.08 -3.33 15.04
N GLU A 85 9.27 -4.63 15.23
CA GLU A 85 8.31 -5.65 14.81
C GLU A 85 7.00 -5.51 15.59
N GLY A 86 5.87 -5.55 14.89
CA GLY A 86 4.55 -5.24 15.41
C GLY A 86 4.25 -3.76 15.57
N MET A 87 5.21 -2.85 15.31
CA MET A 87 4.98 -1.42 15.40
C MET A 87 4.14 -0.91 14.23
N ASN A 88 3.07 -0.18 14.54
CA ASN A 88 2.38 0.63 13.55
C ASN A 88 3.23 1.87 13.21
N ILE A 89 3.77 1.89 11.99
CA ILE A 89 4.64 2.95 11.48
C ILE A 89 3.92 3.93 10.55
N MET A 90 2.69 3.68 10.12
CA MET A 90 1.94 4.58 9.22
C MET A 90 0.47 4.66 9.61
N TRP A 91 -0.13 5.85 9.56
CA TRP A 91 -1.53 6.05 9.95
C TRP A 91 -2.12 7.31 9.29
N GLY A 92 -3.45 7.44 9.31
CA GLY A 92 -4.18 8.61 8.81
C GLY A 92 -4.14 8.80 7.29
N VAL A 93 -3.75 7.76 6.54
CA VAL A 93 -3.62 7.84 5.08
C VAL A 93 -4.96 7.51 4.43
N HIS A 94 -5.45 8.37 3.56
CA HIS A 94 -6.73 8.20 2.88
C HIS A 94 -6.55 8.30 1.36
N LYS A 95 -7.49 7.71 0.61
CA LYS A 95 -7.52 7.83 -0.85
C LYS A 95 -7.84 9.28 -1.25
N ASP A 96 -7.08 9.81 -2.20
CA ASP A 96 -7.23 11.15 -2.77
C ASP A 96 -7.01 11.07 -4.29
N GLY A 97 -8.08 10.85 -5.06
CA GLY A 97 -7.97 10.54 -6.49
C GLY A 97 -7.23 9.22 -6.72
N ASP A 98 -6.12 9.28 -7.46
CA ASP A 98 -5.29 8.11 -7.83
C ASP A 98 -4.12 7.85 -6.86
N ILE A 99 -3.98 8.69 -5.83
CA ILE A 99 -2.97 8.59 -4.76
C ILE A 99 -3.63 8.31 -3.41
N TRP A 100 -2.81 8.01 -2.41
CA TRP A 100 -3.21 8.04 -1.01
C TRP A 100 -2.32 9.03 -0.25
N ASP A 101 -2.89 9.97 0.50
CA ASP A 101 -2.18 11.08 1.16
C ASP A 101 -2.84 11.43 2.50
N GLY A 102 -2.39 12.51 3.13
CA GLY A 102 -2.96 13.08 4.37
C GLY A 102 -2.42 12.48 5.65
N GLY A 103 -1.79 11.30 5.57
CA GLY A 103 -1.29 10.58 6.73
C GLY A 103 0.15 10.89 7.10
N LYS A 104 0.66 10.08 8.03
CA LYS A 104 2.03 10.17 8.55
C LYS A 104 2.71 8.82 8.51
N ILE A 105 4.03 8.85 8.40
CA ILE A 105 4.90 7.68 8.53
C ILE A 105 6.04 7.97 9.51
N LEU A 106 6.33 7.02 10.38
CA LEU A 106 7.44 7.00 11.32
C LEU A 106 8.61 6.23 10.71
N ASP A 107 9.81 6.79 10.75
CA ASP A 107 11.05 6.04 10.54
C ASP A 107 11.60 5.58 11.90
N PRO A 108 11.55 4.27 12.22
CA PRO A 108 12.02 3.78 13.51
C PRO A 108 13.53 3.93 13.73
N LYS A 109 14.32 4.08 12.66
CA LYS A 109 15.78 4.30 12.78
C LYS A 109 16.06 5.68 13.38
N THR A 110 15.35 6.71 12.90
CA THR A 110 15.57 8.10 13.30
C THR A 110 14.58 8.62 14.34
N GLY A 111 13.48 7.90 14.59
CA GLY A 111 12.37 8.36 15.43
C GLY A 111 11.51 9.46 14.80
N LYS A 112 11.86 9.90 13.58
CA LYS A 112 11.21 11.04 12.92
C LYS A 112 9.90 10.63 12.27
N ILE A 113 8.93 11.54 12.35
CA ILE A 113 7.62 11.40 11.73
C ILE A 113 7.53 12.36 10.54
N TYR A 114 7.15 11.84 9.39
CA TYR A 114 6.98 12.56 8.13
C TYR A 114 5.53 12.53 7.68
N LYS A 115 5.11 13.49 6.85
CA LYS A 115 3.90 13.30 6.03
C LYS A 115 4.20 12.24 4.98
N VAL A 116 3.18 11.48 4.57
CA VAL A 116 3.37 10.38 3.62
C VAL A 116 2.35 10.41 2.49
N LYS A 117 2.82 10.12 1.28
CA LYS A 117 2.00 9.82 0.10
C LYS A 117 2.35 8.44 -0.42
N LEU A 118 1.34 7.69 -0.84
CA LEU A 118 1.46 6.37 -1.46
C LEU A 118 0.92 6.41 -2.89
N GLN A 119 1.63 5.76 -3.80
CA GLN A 119 1.20 5.56 -5.19
C GLN A 119 1.54 4.12 -5.61
N PRO A 120 0.54 3.24 -5.75
CA PRO A 120 0.72 1.94 -6.38
C PRO A 120 1.08 2.11 -7.86
N SER A 121 1.89 1.18 -8.40
CA SER A 121 2.06 1.03 -9.84
C SER A 121 0.79 0.49 -10.50
N GLU A 122 0.67 0.66 -11.82
CA GLU A 122 -0.51 0.21 -12.59
C GLU A 122 -0.80 -1.29 -12.46
N ASP A 123 0.25 -2.10 -12.31
CA ASP A 123 0.16 -3.55 -12.10
C ASP A 123 0.05 -3.95 -10.61
N GLY A 124 0.12 -2.98 -9.70
CA GLY A 124 0.09 -3.19 -8.25
C GLY A 124 1.32 -3.88 -7.67
N SER A 125 2.35 -4.19 -8.47
CA SER A 125 3.54 -4.92 -8.01
C SER A 125 4.49 -4.05 -7.17
N LYS A 126 4.39 -2.73 -7.31
CA LYS A 126 5.22 -1.74 -6.62
C LYS A 126 4.37 -0.71 -5.91
N LEU A 127 4.91 -0.15 -4.84
CA LEU A 127 4.36 0.98 -4.13
C LEU A 127 5.43 2.04 -3.94
N THR A 128 5.22 3.21 -4.52
CA THR A 128 6.03 4.38 -4.18
C THR A 128 5.54 4.95 -2.86
N VAL A 129 6.42 4.99 -1.86
CA VAL A 129 6.16 5.57 -0.54
C VAL A 129 7.01 6.81 -0.38
N ARG A 130 6.39 7.99 -0.35
CA ARG A 130 7.11 9.26 -0.25
C ARG A 130 6.91 9.91 1.11
N GLY A 131 7.98 10.02 1.89
CA GLY A 131 8.04 10.76 3.15
C GLY A 131 8.57 12.18 2.94
N TYR A 132 7.92 13.20 3.50
CA TYR A 132 8.31 14.60 3.30
C TYR A 132 8.03 15.50 4.52
N ILE A 133 8.72 16.65 4.58
CA ILE A 133 8.55 17.69 5.61
C ILE A 133 7.95 18.94 4.94
N GLY A 134 6.81 19.41 5.46
CA GLY A 134 6.13 20.59 4.91
C GLY A 134 5.46 20.30 3.57
N PHE A 135 6.14 20.66 2.46
CA PHE A 135 5.72 20.42 1.07
C PHE A 135 6.34 19.14 0.51
N SER A 136 5.64 18.42 -0.37
CA SER A 136 6.06 17.12 -0.91
C SER A 136 7.35 17.16 -1.74
N LEU A 137 7.77 18.33 -2.22
CA LEU A 137 9.03 18.51 -2.95
C LEU A 137 10.26 18.28 -2.06
N LEU A 138 10.15 18.50 -0.74
CA LEU A 138 11.24 18.34 0.22
C LEU A 138 11.07 17.01 0.99
N GLY A 139 11.49 15.93 0.36
CA GLY A 139 11.33 14.58 0.90
C GLY A 139 12.09 13.51 0.13
N ARG A 140 11.91 12.26 0.55
CA ARG A 140 12.51 11.07 -0.07
C ARG A 140 11.40 10.08 -0.45
N SER A 141 11.64 9.34 -1.52
CA SER A 141 10.75 8.27 -1.97
C SER A 141 11.48 6.94 -1.82
N GLN A 142 10.75 5.92 -1.35
CA GLN A 142 11.17 4.52 -1.37
C GLN A 142 10.23 3.73 -2.28
N GLU A 143 10.78 2.71 -2.92
CA GLU A 143 9.99 1.72 -3.64
C GLU A 143 9.83 0.50 -2.75
N TRP A 144 8.58 0.09 -2.52
CA TRP A 144 8.26 -1.16 -1.84
C TRP A 144 7.74 -2.18 -2.85
N GLN A 145 8.10 -3.45 -2.66
CA GLN A 145 7.78 -4.54 -3.57
C GLN A 145 6.69 -5.42 -2.98
N ARG A 146 5.60 -5.63 -3.71
CA ARG A 146 4.47 -6.43 -3.24
C ARG A 146 4.92 -7.85 -2.95
N GLN A 147 4.49 -8.39 -1.82
CA GLN A 147 4.66 -9.80 -1.49
C GLN A 147 3.42 -10.59 -1.96
N PRO A 148 3.61 -11.83 -2.45
CA PRO A 148 2.53 -12.71 -2.86
C PRO A 148 1.66 -13.15 -1.67
#